data_AF-A0AAW8ZX24-F1
#
_entry.id   AF-A0AAW8ZX24-F1
#
_cell.length_a   1.000
_cell.length_b   1.000
_cell.length_c   1.000
_cell.angle_alpha   90.00
_cell.angle_beta   90.00
_cell.angle_gamma   90.00
#
_symmetry.space_group_name_H-M   'P 1'
#
loop_
_entity.id
_entity.type
_entity.pdbx_description
1 polymer ?
#
loop_
_entity_poly.entity_id
_entity_poly.type
_entity_poly.pdbx_seq_one_letter_code
_entity_poly.pdbx_strand_id
1 'polypeptide(L)'
;MKRNKSSSGFAAQQTARKENLMRARQQIKDMATLRRPSASSFLPAYNQLIDQFHSGGLHRQNTRMAEQSARFIAALADIVSRSRLSPETAFEVHHHFDGITGAGINLLTEVLHTLDNKRYAVMNQNAVSGLAAAGITGYPLHPSKGNVNGQLYAMYCQHAQEVQQHLGLTNLSELDALFNYLYWQQDEDEEEQT
;
A
#
# COMPACT_ATOMS: atom_id res chain seq x y z
N MET A 1 15.10 -17.89 -4.04
CA MET A 1 13.90 -17.07 -4.35
C MET A 1 12.92 -17.71 -5.36
N LYS A 2 13.24 -17.85 -6.66
CA LYS A 2 12.30 -18.42 -7.68
C LYS A 2 11.94 -19.92 -7.54
N ARG A 3 12.56 -20.65 -6.60
CA ARG A 3 12.37 -22.10 -6.41
C ARG A 3 11.44 -22.48 -5.25
N ASN A 4 10.95 -21.51 -4.48
CA ASN A 4 9.94 -21.79 -3.47
C ASN A 4 8.57 -21.95 -4.17
N LYS A 5 8.05 -23.19 -4.18
CA LYS A 5 6.77 -23.56 -4.80
C LYS A 5 5.59 -23.51 -3.82
N SER A 6 5.82 -23.09 -2.57
CA SER A 6 4.73 -22.89 -1.62
C SER A 6 3.79 -21.77 -2.08
N SER A 7 2.60 -21.70 -1.49
CA SER A 7 1.69 -20.56 -1.63
C SER A 7 2.32 -19.23 -1.15
N SER A 8 3.33 -19.29 -0.29
CA SER A 8 4.16 -18.16 0.14
C SER A 8 5.36 -17.87 -0.78
N GLY A 9 5.58 -18.68 -1.82
CA GLY A 9 6.68 -18.51 -2.77
C GLY A 9 6.52 -17.27 -3.64
N PHE A 10 7.64 -16.65 -4.01
CA PHE A 10 7.68 -15.39 -4.76
C PHE A 10 6.84 -15.40 -6.05
N ALA A 11 6.83 -16.50 -6.82
CA ALA A 11 6.04 -16.60 -8.04
C ALA A 11 4.52 -16.68 -7.77
N ALA A 12 4.11 -17.39 -6.72
CA ALA A 12 2.71 -17.45 -6.31
C ALA A 12 2.23 -16.08 -5.80
N GLN A 13 3.07 -15.40 -5.01
CA GLN A 13 2.84 -14.05 -4.52
C GLN A 13 2.68 -13.03 -5.67
N GLN A 14 3.52 -13.10 -6.71
CA GLN A 14 3.38 -12.23 -7.88
C GLN A 14 2.02 -12.41 -8.58
N THR A 15 1.61 -13.65 -8.83
CA THR A 15 0.33 -13.94 -9.49
C THR A 15 -0.85 -13.45 -8.65
N ALA A 16 -0.87 -13.78 -7.35
CA ALA A 16 -1.92 -13.36 -6.43
C ALA A 16 -2.01 -11.82 -6.35
N ARG A 17 -0.88 -11.14 -6.20
CA ARG A 17 -0.81 -9.66 -6.15
C ARG A 17 -1.31 -9.01 -7.43
N LYS A 18 -0.99 -9.58 -8.59
CA LYS A 18 -1.50 -9.08 -9.87
C LYS A 18 -3.03 -9.17 -9.96
N GLU A 19 -3.61 -10.29 -9.55
CA GLU A 19 -5.06 -10.47 -9.53
C GLU A 19 -5.74 -9.54 -8.52
N ASN A 20 -5.20 -9.47 -7.30
CA ASN A 20 -5.70 -8.60 -6.24
C ASN A 20 -5.65 -7.14 -6.65
N LEU A 21 -4.57 -6.68 -7.29
CA LEU A 21 -4.44 -5.30 -7.80
C LEU A 21 -5.56 -4.95 -8.80
N MET A 22 -5.91 -5.87 -9.70
CA MET A 22 -7.00 -5.64 -10.67
C MET A 22 -8.35 -5.53 -9.97
N ARG A 23 -8.64 -6.41 -9.00
CA ARG A 23 -9.88 -6.37 -8.22
C ARG A 23 -9.94 -5.11 -7.36
N ALA A 24 -8.83 -4.73 -6.72
CA ALA A 24 -8.75 -3.56 -5.84
C ALA A 24 -8.94 -2.27 -6.61
N ARG A 25 -8.37 -2.19 -7.82
CA ARG A 25 -8.59 -1.06 -8.71
C ARG A 25 -10.04 -0.89 -9.10
N GLN A 26 -10.74 -1.99 -9.41
CA GLN A 26 -12.16 -1.94 -9.72
C GLN A 26 -12.97 -1.54 -8.47
N GLN A 27 -12.68 -2.15 -7.33
CA GLN A 27 -13.33 -1.86 -6.05
C GLN A 27 -13.18 -0.39 -5.64
N ILE A 28 -11.98 0.21 -5.77
CA ILE A 28 -11.76 1.64 -5.51
C ILE A 28 -12.63 2.51 -6.41
N LYS A 29 -12.73 2.18 -7.70
CA LYS A 29 -13.56 2.93 -8.65
C LYS A 29 -15.04 2.82 -8.30
N ASP A 30 -15.51 1.63 -7.97
CA ASP A 30 -16.90 1.40 -7.61
C ASP A 30 -17.25 2.15 -6.31
N MET A 31 -16.39 2.04 -5.30
CA MET A 31 -16.52 2.77 -4.03
C MET A 31 -16.54 4.29 -4.26
N ALA A 32 -15.67 4.82 -5.12
CA ALA A 32 -15.61 6.25 -5.46
C ALA A 32 -16.91 6.80 -6.08
N THR A 33 -17.80 5.93 -6.61
CA THR A 33 -19.12 6.36 -7.13
C THR A 33 -20.22 6.39 -6.06
N LEU A 34 -19.98 5.81 -4.88
CA LEU A 34 -20.98 5.73 -3.82
C LEU A 34 -21.29 7.12 -3.26
N ARG A 35 -22.57 7.45 -3.15
CA ARG A 35 -23.02 8.69 -2.48
C ARG A 35 -23.45 8.35 -1.06
N ARG A 36 -22.66 8.77 -0.07
CA ARG A 36 -22.96 8.64 1.38
C ARG A 36 -23.39 7.20 1.77
N PRO A 37 -22.52 6.19 1.63
CA PRO A 37 -22.89 4.82 1.98
C PRO A 37 -23.17 4.69 3.49
N SER A 38 -24.16 3.87 3.83
CA SER A 38 -24.38 3.44 5.21
C SER A 38 -23.20 2.58 5.69
N ALA A 39 -22.96 2.53 7.00
CA ALA A 39 -21.94 1.64 7.57
C ALA A 39 -22.11 0.17 7.12
N SER A 40 -23.36 -0.31 7.02
CA SER A 40 -23.68 -1.68 6.59
C SER A 40 -23.32 -1.97 5.13
N SER A 41 -23.39 -0.97 4.25
CA SER A 41 -22.94 -1.08 2.85
C SER A 41 -21.44 -0.84 2.68
N PHE A 42 -20.86 0.03 3.52
CA PHE A 42 -19.47 0.44 3.42
C PHE A 42 -18.51 -0.62 3.95
N LEU A 43 -18.78 -1.19 5.12
CA LEU A 43 -17.86 -2.11 5.79
C LEU A 43 -17.52 -3.35 4.94
N PRO A 44 -18.48 -4.04 4.30
CA PRO A 44 -18.15 -5.17 3.42
C PRO A 44 -17.25 -4.75 2.25
N ALA A 45 -17.55 -3.61 1.62
CA ALA A 45 -16.79 -3.08 0.49
C ALA A 45 -15.37 -2.66 0.90
N TYR A 46 -15.23 -2.04 2.08
CA TYR A 46 -13.94 -1.67 2.65
C TYR A 46 -13.12 -2.89 3.06
N ASN A 47 -13.74 -3.87 3.72
CA ASN A 47 -13.07 -5.12 4.11
C ASN A 47 -12.56 -5.89 2.89
N GLN A 48 -13.39 -6.05 1.86
CA GLN A 48 -12.95 -6.65 0.60
C GLN A 48 -11.80 -5.89 -0.06
N LEU A 49 -11.79 -4.55 0.03
CA LEU A 49 -10.70 -3.75 -0.50
C LEU A 49 -9.40 -4.02 0.27
N ILE A 50 -9.43 -3.97 1.60
CA ILE A 50 -8.22 -4.19 2.40
C ILE A 50 -7.74 -5.65 2.39
N ASP A 51 -8.63 -6.64 2.20
CA ASP A 51 -8.26 -8.05 1.99
C ASP A 51 -7.41 -8.24 0.71
N GLN A 52 -7.56 -7.32 -0.26
CA GLN A 52 -6.78 -7.32 -1.49
C GLN A 52 -5.45 -6.58 -1.32
N PHE A 53 -5.31 -5.78 -0.27
CA PHE A 53 -4.05 -5.17 0.12
C PHE A 53 -3.25 -6.21 0.93
N HIS A 54 -2.00 -6.44 0.55
CA HIS A 54 -1.16 -7.45 1.21
C HIS A 54 -0.53 -6.88 2.48
N SER A 55 -1.35 -6.23 3.31
CA SER A 55 -0.94 -5.33 4.38
C SER A 55 -1.70 -5.61 5.67
N GLY A 56 -1.12 -6.46 6.53
CA GLY A 56 -1.77 -6.93 7.76
C GLY A 56 -2.12 -5.82 8.77
N GLY A 57 -1.49 -4.64 8.67
CA GLY A 57 -1.74 -3.50 9.55
C GLY A 57 -3.11 -2.83 9.38
N LEU A 58 -3.83 -3.09 8.29
CA LEU A 58 -5.06 -2.36 7.92
C LEU A 58 -6.33 -2.89 8.61
N HIS A 59 -6.37 -4.18 8.97
CA HIS A 59 -7.56 -4.80 9.60
C HIS A 59 -7.85 -4.30 11.01
N ARG A 60 -6.88 -3.68 11.68
CA ARG A 60 -6.98 -3.30 13.11
C ARG A 60 -7.94 -2.13 13.38
N GLN A 61 -8.47 -1.44 12.35
CA GLN A 61 -9.22 -0.18 12.52
C GLN A 61 -10.61 -0.14 11.85
N ASN A 62 -11.19 -1.29 11.50
CA ASN A 62 -12.43 -1.40 10.72
C ASN A 62 -13.64 -0.67 11.36
N THR A 63 -13.82 -0.77 12.68
CA THR A 63 -14.98 -0.16 13.37
C THR A 63 -15.00 1.36 13.25
N ARG A 64 -13.83 2.01 13.38
CA ARG A 64 -13.72 3.48 13.30
C ARG A 64 -13.86 3.99 11.86
N MET A 65 -13.40 3.21 10.89
CA MET A 65 -13.56 3.54 9.47
C MET A 65 -15.04 3.58 9.04
N ALA A 66 -15.87 2.71 9.62
CA ALA A 66 -17.31 2.65 9.32
C ALA A 66 -18.04 3.97 9.64
N GLU A 67 -17.69 4.61 10.76
CA GLU A 67 -18.26 5.88 11.20
C GLU A 67 -17.84 7.05 10.28
N GLN A 68 -16.80 6.85 9.48
CA GLN A 68 -16.17 7.87 8.64
C GLN A 68 -16.30 7.55 7.15
N SER A 69 -17.19 6.62 6.79
CA SER A 69 -17.40 6.11 5.43
C SER A 69 -17.56 7.23 4.39
N ALA A 70 -18.37 8.25 4.66
CA ALA A 70 -18.61 9.34 3.73
C ALA A 70 -17.34 10.16 3.43
N ARG A 71 -16.48 10.38 4.44
CA ARG A 71 -15.20 11.09 4.26
C ARG A 71 -14.23 10.24 3.46
N PHE A 72 -14.14 8.94 3.77
CA PHE A 72 -13.29 8.00 3.04
C PHE A 72 -13.70 7.91 1.56
N ILE A 73 -14.99 7.78 1.26
CA ILE A 73 -15.47 7.76 -0.14
C ILE A 73 -15.18 9.08 -0.86
N ALA A 74 -15.38 10.23 -0.20
CA ALA A 74 -15.03 11.52 -0.79
C ALA A 74 -13.53 11.62 -1.11
N ALA A 75 -12.67 11.10 -0.21
CA ALA A 75 -11.24 11.01 -0.44
C ALA A 75 -10.91 10.12 -1.65
N LEU A 76 -11.49 8.91 -1.75
CA LEU A 76 -11.30 8.04 -2.90
C LEU A 76 -11.76 8.68 -4.21
N ALA A 77 -12.93 9.34 -4.21
CA ALA A 77 -13.48 10.00 -5.38
C ALA A 77 -12.56 11.13 -5.88
N ASP A 78 -12.04 11.95 -4.97
CA ASP A 78 -11.09 13.00 -5.32
C ASP A 78 -9.81 12.40 -5.94
N ILE A 79 -9.21 11.40 -5.30
CA ILE A 79 -7.98 10.74 -5.80
C ILE A 79 -8.20 10.12 -7.17
N VAL A 80 -9.31 9.40 -7.37
CA VAL A 80 -9.65 8.77 -8.65
C VAL A 80 -9.86 9.80 -9.76
N SER A 81 -10.39 10.99 -9.42
CA SER A 81 -10.60 12.07 -10.38
C SER A 81 -9.29 12.71 -10.87
N ARG A 82 -8.19 12.57 -10.12
CA ARG A 82 -6.90 13.17 -10.42
C ARG A 82 -5.99 12.18 -11.15
N SER A 83 -5.93 12.31 -12.47
CA SER A 83 -5.02 11.49 -13.27
C SER A 83 -3.58 12.04 -13.26
N ARG A 84 -2.59 11.15 -13.19
CA ARG A 84 -1.17 11.45 -13.47
C ARG A 84 -0.50 12.49 -12.56
N LEU A 85 -0.90 12.56 -11.29
CA LEU A 85 -0.15 13.33 -10.29
C LEU A 85 1.29 12.81 -10.15
N SER A 86 2.21 13.69 -9.75
CA SER A 86 3.53 13.26 -9.26
C SER A 86 3.35 12.54 -7.91
N PRO A 87 4.28 11.66 -7.50
CA PRO A 87 4.24 11.04 -6.17
C PRO A 87 4.11 12.05 -5.02
N GLU A 88 4.80 13.19 -5.12
CA GLU A 88 4.71 14.27 -4.14
C GLU A 88 3.29 14.81 -4.03
N THR A 89 2.70 15.28 -5.14
CA THR A 89 1.35 15.84 -5.13
C THR A 89 0.29 14.79 -4.81
N ALA A 90 0.49 13.55 -5.26
CA ALA A 90 -0.39 12.42 -4.95
C ALA A 90 -0.36 12.08 -3.46
N PHE A 91 0.77 12.24 -2.78
CA PHE A 91 0.86 12.02 -1.34
C PHE A 91 0.25 13.16 -0.55
N GLU A 92 0.37 14.40 -1.03
CA GLU A 92 -0.25 15.55 -0.38
C GLU A 92 -1.78 15.46 -0.33
N VAL A 93 -2.43 14.60 -1.13
CA VAL A 93 -3.86 14.29 -1.00
C VAL A 93 -4.22 13.57 0.32
N HIS A 94 -3.24 13.21 1.16
CA HIS A 94 -3.46 12.64 2.49
C HIS A 94 -4.36 13.51 3.38
N HIS A 95 -4.44 14.82 3.11
CA HIS A 95 -5.35 15.73 3.80
C HIS A 95 -6.83 15.31 3.67
N HIS A 96 -7.20 14.60 2.60
CA HIS A 96 -8.54 14.01 2.48
C HIS A 96 -8.82 12.91 3.51
N PHE A 97 -7.75 12.29 4.02
CA PHE A 97 -7.80 11.30 5.09
C PHE A 97 -7.57 11.93 6.47
N ASP A 98 -7.50 13.25 6.60
CA ASP A 98 -7.32 13.88 7.90
C ASP A 98 -8.56 13.75 8.77
N GLY A 99 -8.30 13.49 10.05
CA GLY A 99 -9.32 13.09 11.01
C GLY A 99 -9.95 11.73 10.75
N ILE A 100 -9.52 10.96 9.73
CA ILE A 100 -9.96 9.58 9.54
C ILE A 100 -9.06 8.65 10.37
N THR A 101 -9.59 8.10 11.46
CA THR A 101 -8.84 7.22 12.34
C THR A 101 -8.61 5.88 11.64
N GLY A 102 -7.35 5.54 11.42
CA GLY A 102 -6.94 4.33 10.70
C GLY A 102 -6.60 4.52 9.23
N ALA A 103 -6.82 5.72 8.68
CA ALA A 103 -6.31 6.10 7.37
C ALA A 103 -4.91 6.73 7.50
N GLY A 104 -3.93 5.89 7.83
CA GLY A 104 -2.51 6.28 7.86
C GLY A 104 -1.87 6.27 6.47
N ILE A 105 -0.57 6.52 6.42
CA ILE A 105 0.24 6.50 5.20
C ILE A 105 0.14 5.16 4.47
N ASN A 106 0.15 4.06 5.21
CA ASN A 106 0.04 2.72 4.63
C ASN A 106 -1.21 2.62 3.73
N LEU A 107 -2.39 2.96 4.26
CA LEU A 107 -3.64 2.92 3.48
C LEU A 107 -3.61 3.86 2.27
N LEU A 108 -3.10 5.09 2.44
CA LEU A 108 -2.97 6.03 1.33
C LEU A 108 -2.08 5.48 0.21
N THR A 109 -0.89 4.99 0.56
CA THR A 109 0.08 4.51 -0.42
C THR A 109 -0.37 3.21 -1.08
N GLU A 110 -1.12 2.35 -0.39
CA GLU A 110 -1.81 1.20 -0.98
C GLU A 110 -2.87 1.61 -2.01
N VAL A 111 -3.67 2.64 -1.71
CA VAL A 111 -4.64 3.20 -2.66
C VAL A 111 -3.94 3.77 -3.88
N LEU A 112 -2.90 4.60 -3.70
CA LEU A 112 -2.12 5.18 -4.80
C LEU A 112 -1.48 4.08 -5.64
N HIS A 113 -0.79 3.13 -5.01
CA HIS A 113 -0.17 1.99 -5.66
C HIS A 113 -1.18 1.16 -6.48
N THR A 114 -2.38 0.96 -5.94
CA THR A 114 -3.45 0.25 -6.64
C THR A 114 -3.88 0.96 -7.93
N LEU A 115 -3.95 2.29 -7.89
CA LEU A 115 -4.28 3.10 -9.04
C LEU A 115 -3.16 3.11 -10.09
N ASP A 116 -1.89 3.21 -9.68
CA ASP A 116 -0.74 3.19 -10.59
C ASP A 116 0.55 2.63 -9.94
N ASN A 117 0.70 1.31 -10.01
CA ASN A 117 1.83 0.56 -9.43
C ASN A 117 3.15 0.72 -10.20
N LYS A 118 3.18 1.56 -11.25
CA LYS A 118 4.43 1.95 -11.90
C LYS A 118 4.97 3.26 -11.35
N ARG A 119 4.13 4.08 -10.71
CA ARG A 119 4.50 5.40 -10.18
C ARG A 119 4.61 5.43 -8.66
N TYR A 120 3.72 4.74 -7.98
CA TYR A 120 3.58 4.88 -6.52
C TYR A 120 4.00 3.59 -5.83
N ALA A 121 5.00 3.67 -4.95
CA ALA A 121 5.40 2.55 -4.10
C ALA A 121 4.54 2.52 -2.84
N VAL A 122 4.25 1.33 -2.32
CA VAL A 122 3.68 1.17 -0.98
C VAL A 122 4.74 1.58 0.04
N MET A 123 4.37 2.38 1.04
CA MET A 123 5.27 2.79 2.11
C MET A 123 4.73 2.31 3.46
N ASN A 124 5.26 1.18 3.91
CA ASN A 124 5.03 0.60 5.23
C ASN A 124 6.36 0.09 5.81
N GLN A 125 6.34 -0.50 6.99
CA GLN A 125 7.56 -1.00 7.64
C GLN A 125 8.29 -2.04 6.78
N ASN A 126 7.59 -3.02 6.22
CA ASN A 126 8.18 -4.07 5.38
C ASN A 126 8.89 -3.47 4.17
N ALA A 127 8.24 -2.51 3.50
CA ALA A 127 8.77 -1.87 2.31
C ALA A 127 9.95 -0.92 2.62
N VAL A 128 9.96 -0.29 3.79
CA VAL A 128 11.11 0.51 4.26
C VAL A 128 12.28 -0.39 4.65
N SER A 129 12.05 -1.47 5.38
CA SER A 129 13.08 -2.46 5.72
C SER A 129 13.69 -3.11 4.48
N GLY A 130 12.86 -3.45 3.49
CA GLY A 130 13.33 -4.01 2.21
C GLY A 130 14.22 -3.04 1.44
N LEU A 131 13.90 -1.74 1.44
CA LEU A 131 14.74 -0.72 0.81
C LEU A 131 16.05 -0.51 1.58
N ALA A 132 16.01 -0.57 2.92
CA ALA A 132 17.21 -0.55 3.77
C ALA A 132 18.13 -1.76 3.51
N ALA A 133 17.56 -2.95 3.29
CA ALA A 133 18.32 -4.15 2.90
C ALA A 133 19.00 -4.01 1.52
N ALA A 134 18.47 -3.14 0.65
CA ALA A 134 19.12 -2.75 -0.61
C ALA A 134 20.19 -1.65 -0.44
N GLY A 135 20.54 -1.28 0.80
CA GLY A 135 21.53 -0.25 1.13
C GLY A 135 21.01 1.18 1.08
N ILE A 136 19.71 1.39 0.85
CA ILE A 136 19.09 2.71 0.76
C ILE A 136 18.38 3.01 2.09
N THR A 137 18.98 3.88 2.89
CA THR A 137 18.51 4.23 4.24
C THR A 137 18.00 5.68 4.30
N GLY A 138 17.58 6.15 5.49
CA GLY A 138 17.11 7.52 5.71
C GLY A 138 15.59 7.70 5.71
N TYR A 139 14.83 6.62 5.54
CA TYR A 139 13.37 6.60 5.69
C TYR A 139 12.96 6.15 7.10
N PRO A 140 11.86 6.69 7.66
CA PRO A 140 11.39 6.28 8.98
C PRO A 140 10.92 4.82 8.95
N LEU A 141 11.44 3.99 9.86
CA LEU A 141 11.07 2.57 9.97
C LEU A 141 9.55 2.37 10.19
N HIS A 142 8.91 3.32 10.89
CA HIS A 142 7.47 3.37 11.08
C HIS A 142 6.90 4.64 10.41
N PRO A 143 6.58 4.59 9.11
CA PRO A 143 6.00 5.72 8.39
C PRO A 143 4.67 6.17 9.00
N SER A 144 4.53 7.47 9.25
CA SER A 144 3.34 8.10 9.79
C SER A 144 3.17 9.52 9.23
N LYS A 145 1.95 10.07 9.32
CA LYS A 145 1.67 11.45 8.85
C LYS A 145 2.55 12.52 9.51
N GLY A 146 3.13 12.24 10.68
CA GLY A 146 3.99 13.18 11.39
C GLY A 146 5.46 13.15 10.96
N ASN A 147 5.90 12.15 10.19
CA ASN A 147 7.31 11.97 9.83
C ASN A 147 7.57 11.70 8.34
N VAL A 148 6.53 11.75 7.49
CA VAL A 148 6.66 11.67 6.03
C VAL A 148 5.81 12.76 5.39
N ASN A 149 6.42 13.53 4.50
CA ASN A 149 5.76 14.50 3.63
C ASN A 149 5.82 14.04 2.17
N GLY A 150 5.19 14.78 1.25
CA GLY A 150 5.18 14.44 -0.17
C GLY A 150 6.57 14.36 -0.79
N GLN A 151 7.49 15.23 -0.40
CA GLN A 151 8.86 15.22 -0.91
C GLN A 151 9.59 13.92 -0.53
N LEU A 152 9.52 13.52 0.74
CA LEU A 152 10.14 12.27 1.21
C LEU A 152 9.51 11.05 0.54
N TYR A 153 8.19 11.06 0.35
CA TYR A 153 7.51 9.98 -0.37
C TYR A 153 7.90 9.92 -1.85
N ALA A 154 8.10 11.06 -2.51
CA ALA A 154 8.56 11.09 -3.89
C ALA A 154 9.97 10.55 -4.05
N MET A 155 10.89 10.94 -3.15
CA MET A 155 12.24 10.34 -3.08
C MET A 155 12.16 8.83 -2.84
N TYR A 156 11.29 8.39 -1.93
CA TYR A 156 11.06 6.97 -1.67
C TYR A 156 10.60 6.21 -2.92
N CYS A 157 9.63 6.76 -3.66
CA CYS A 157 9.16 6.16 -4.92
C CYS A 157 10.26 6.08 -5.97
N GLN A 158 11.10 7.11 -6.09
CA GLN A 158 12.23 7.11 -7.02
C GLN A 158 13.24 6.00 -6.67
N HIS A 159 13.68 5.93 -5.41
CA HIS A 159 14.60 4.88 -4.98
C HIS A 159 14.00 3.47 -5.15
N ALA A 160 12.72 3.29 -4.85
CA ALA A 160 12.02 2.03 -5.10
C ALA A 160 12.03 1.67 -6.60
N GLN A 161 11.79 2.63 -7.49
CA GLN A 161 11.89 2.42 -8.94
C GLN A 161 13.31 2.05 -9.38
N GLU A 162 14.34 2.68 -8.84
CA GLU A 162 15.74 2.35 -9.12
C GLU A 162 16.06 0.90 -8.75
N VAL A 163 15.64 0.45 -7.56
CA VAL A 163 15.79 -0.95 -7.14
C VAL A 163 14.98 -1.90 -8.04
N GLN A 164 13.73 -1.56 -8.34
CA GLN A 164 12.87 -2.33 -9.25
C GLN A 164 13.52 -2.52 -10.63
N GLN A 165 14.12 -1.46 -11.19
CA GLN A 165 14.81 -1.50 -12.48
C GLN A 165 16.10 -2.32 -12.41
N HIS A 166 16.92 -2.13 -11.37
CA HIS A 166 18.17 -2.84 -11.19
C HIS A 166 17.95 -4.36 -11.08
N LEU A 167 16.86 -4.77 -10.43
CA LEU A 167 16.47 -6.18 -10.28
C LEU A 167 15.71 -6.75 -11.49
N GLY A 168 15.42 -5.94 -12.50
CA GLY A 168 14.67 -6.36 -13.69
C GLY A 168 13.23 -6.77 -13.41
N LEU A 169 12.63 -6.22 -12.35
CA LEU A 169 11.21 -6.44 -12.01
C LEU A 169 10.31 -5.62 -12.93
N THR A 170 9.06 -6.03 -13.14
CA THR A 170 8.18 -5.35 -14.12
C THR A 170 7.54 -4.06 -13.57
N ASN A 171 7.30 -3.99 -12.27
CA ASN A 171 6.58 -2.92 -11.60
C ASN A 171 6.83 -2.95 -10.08
N LEU A 172 6.32 -1.95 -9.37
CA LEU A 172 6.53 -1.82 -7.92
C LEU A 172 5.74 -2.87 -7.11
N SER A 173 4.73 -3.54 -7.66
CA SER A 173 4.04 -4.63 -6.95
C SER A 173 4.92 -5.87 -6.83
N GLU A 174 5.75 -6.16 -7.85
CA GLU A 174 6.74 -7.23 -7.76
C GLU A 174 7.85 -6.89 -6.75
N LEU A 175 8.24 -5.62 -6.66
CA LEU A 175 9.18 -5.15 -5.65
C LEU A 175 8.60 -5.26 -4.24
N ASP A 176 7.36 -4.81 -4.04
CA ASP A 176 6.67 -4.93 -2.75
C ASP A 176 6.49 -6.40 -2.34
N ALA A 177 6.24 -7.31 -3.29
CA ALA A 177 6.22 -8.75 -3.04
C ALA A 177 7.58 -9.28 -2.56
N LEU A 178 8.67 -8.80 -3.17
CA LEU A 178 10.04 -9.14 -2.78
C LEU A 178 10.35 -8.63 -1.36
N PHE A 179 10.06 -7.36 -1.08
CA PHE A 179 10.30 -6.77 0.24
C PHE A 179 9.49 -7.47 1.33
N ASN A 180 8.22 -7.77 1.08
CA ASN A 180 7.42 -8.57 2.01
C ASN A 180 8.02 -9.97 2.25
N TYR A 181 8.50 -10.65 1.20
CA TYR A 181 9.15 -11.95 1.36
C TYR A 181 10.41 -11.88 2.23
N LEU A 182 11.26 -10.85 2.02
CA LEU A 182 12.47 -10.66 2.82
C LEU A 182 12.15 -10.36 4.29
N TYR A 183 11.15 -9.53 4.54
CA TYR A 183 10.74 -9.15 5.89
C TYR A 183 10.35 -10.38 6.74
N TRP A 184 9.50 -11.26 6.21
CA TRP A 184 9.06 -12.44 6.96
C TRP A 184 10.15 -13.50 7.16
N GLN A 185 11.16 -13.56 6.29
CA GLN A 185 12.30 -14.46 6.52
C GLN A 185 13.20 -13.96 7.66
N GLN A 186 13.34 -12.65 7.82
CA GLN A 186 14.08 -12.06 8.94
C GLN A 186 13.36 -12.30 10.27
N ASP A 187 12.03 -12.17 10.30
CA ASP A 187 11.23 -12.46 11.50
C ASP A 187 11.33 -13.95 11.90
N GLU A 188 11.28 -14.88 10.95
CA GLU A 188 11.44 -16.34 11.21
C GLU A 188 12.84 -16.67 11.77
N ASP A 189 13.90 -16.08 11.21
CA ASP A 189 15.28 -16.30 11.67
C ASP A 189 15.53 -15.72 13.08
N GLU A 190 14.82 -14.65 13.47
CA GLU A 190 14.90 -14.05 14.81
C GLU A 190 14.15 -14.88 15.87
N GLU A 191 12.99 -15.45 15.52
CA GLU A 191 12.22 -16.32 16.44
C GLU A 191 12.89 -17.68 16.69
N GLU A 192 13.57 -18.27 15.70
CA GLU A 192 14.33 -19.53 15.89
C GLU A 192 15.61 -19.35 16.75
N GLN A 193 16.05 -18.11 16.98
CA GLN A 193 17.24 -17.78 17.78
C GLN A 193 16.92 -17.36 19.24
N THR A 194 15.65 -17.35 19.63
CA THR A 194 15.18 -17.02 20.99
C THR A 194 14.64 -18.23 21.74
#